data_AF-A2AMU1-F1
#
_entry.id   AF-A2AMU1-F1
#
_cell.length_a   1.000
_cell.length_b   1.000
_cell.length_c   1.000
_cell.angle_alpha   90.00
_cell.angle_beta   90.00
_cell.angle_gamma   90.00
#
_symmetry.space_group_name_H-M   'P 1'
#
loop_
_entity.id
_entity.type
_entity.pdbx_description
1 polymer ?
#
loop_
_entity_poly.entity_id
_entity_poly.type
_entity_poly.pdbx_seq_one_letter_code
_entity_poly.pdbx_strand_id
1 'polypeptide(L)'
;MCRRKAVSFSEWLTWVLVSYFCPDQEVPTATAVLFLTGIEISLEADIYRDGQLDMPSDKQAKKKWMWGMNGWGAILLVNCSPNAVGQPDEQSFQEGPREIQNLSQMNVTVEGPTSILQNYQLILHTSEEEAKKTRVYWSQRGSSAYELVVGPNKPVYLLPTFENRRKEAFYVEATEFPSPSFSGLISLSL
;
A
#
# COMPACT_ATOMS: atom_id res chain seq x y z
N MET A 1 -16.71 -21.57 -33.92
CA MET A 1 -15.97 -20.31 -33.69
C MET A 1 -16.93 -19.32 -33.02
N CYS A 2 -16.82 -19.10 -31.69
CA CYS A 2 -17.68 -18.14 -30.98
C CYS A 2 -17.23 -16.70 -31.28
N ARG A 3 -18.15 -15.84 -31.72
CA ARG A 3 -17.89 -14.40 -31.94
C ARG A 3 -18.41 -13.60 -30.75
N ARG A 4 -17.62 -12.66 -30.22
CA ARG A 4 -17.96 -11.76 -29.10
C ARG A 4 -18.50 -10.43 -29.63
N LYS A 5 -19.48 -9.82 -28.95
CA LYS A 5 -19.89 -8.43 -29.21
C LYS A 5 -20.46 -7.73 -27.96
N ALA A 6 -20.09 -6.45 -27.84
CA ALA A 6 -20.54 -5.39 -26.94
C ALA A 6 -19.90 -5.28 -25.53
N VAL A 7 -19.31 -4.10 -25.27
CA VAL A 7 -18.85 -3.60 -23.96
C VAL A 7 -19.50 -2.24 -23.76
N SER A 8 -20.06 -1.97 -22.57
CA SER A 8 -20.63 -0.68 -22.19
C SER A 8 -19.95 -0.19 -20.90
N PHE A 9 -19.79 1.13 -20.75
CA PHE A 9 -19.01 1.77 -19.69
C PHE A 9 -19.87 2.70 -18.83
N SER A 10 -19.65 2.66 -17.50
CA SER A 10 -20.02 3.72 -16.55
C SER A 10 -18.87 3.93 -15.56
N GLU A 11 -18.77 5.10 -14.92
CA GLU A 11 -17.54 5.61 -14.26
C GLU A 11 -16.93 4.72 -13.17
N TRP A 12 -17.67 3.78 -12.57
CA TRP A 12 -17.12 2.84 -11.55
C TRP A 12 -17.66 1.41 -11.63
N LEU A 13 -18.83 1.22 -12.25
CA LEU A 13 -19.43 -0.07 -12.52
C LEU A 13 -19.37 -0.35 -14.02
N THR A 14 -18.52 -1.30 -14.38
CA THR A 14 -18.46 -1.78 -15.76
C THR A 14 -19.15 -3.12 -15.81
N TRP A 15 -19.94 -3.39 -16.84
CA TRP A 15 -20.45 -4.72 -17.09
C TRP A 15 -20.08 -5.18 -18.49
N VAL A 16 -19.80 -6.47 -18.61
CA VAL A 16 -19.45 -7.13 -19.87
C VAL A 16 -20.51 -8.16 -20.15
N LEU A 17 -21.20 -8.03 -21.28
CA LEU A 17 -22.14 -9.04 -21.78
C LEU A 17 -21.40 -9.94 -22.77
N VAL A 18 -21.43 -11.23 -22.49
CA VAL A 18 -20.91 -12.27 -23.36
C VAL A 18 -22.09 -13.00 -23.97
N SER A 19 -22.23 -12.92 -25.28
CA SER A 19 -23.25 -13.63 -26.04
C SER A 19 -22.65 -14.82 -26.77
N TYR A 20 -23.25 -15.99 -26.62
CA TYR A 20 -22.83 -17.24 -27.25
C TYR A 20 -23.76 -17.57 -28.42
N PHE A 21 -23.17 -17.88 -29.57
CA PHE A 21 -23.90 -18.15 -30.81
C PHE A 21 -23.54 -19.54 -31.33
N CYS A 22 -24.56 -20.30 -31.71
CA CYS A 22 -24.39 -21.47 -32.57
C CYS A 22 -24.02 -21.02 -34.01
N PRO A 23 -23.35 -21.89 -34.80
CA PRO A 23 -23.15 -21.63 -36.21
C PRO A 23 -24.48 -21.29 -36.91
N ASP A 24 -24.45 -20.31 -37.82
CA ASP A 24 -25.58 -19.90 -38.66
C ASP A 24 -26.83 -19.36 -37.94
N GLN A 25 -26.70 -18.98 -36.66
CA GLN A 25 -27.75 -18.28 -35.91
C GLN A 25 -27.35 -16.83 -35.60
N GLU A 26 -28.21 -15.89 -35.97
CA GLU A 26 -28.04 -14.47 -35.62
C GLU A 26 -28.50 -14.12 -34.19
N VAL A 27 -29.30 -14.99 -33.58
CA VAL A 27 -29.81 -14.83 -32.22
C VAL A 27 -28.88 -15.58 -31.25
N PRO A 28 -28.45 -14.96 -30.13
CA PRO A 28 -27.62 -15.64 -29.16
C PRO A 28 -28.39 -16.78 -28.48
N THR A 29 -27.75 -17.95 -28.41
CA THR A 29 -28.26 -19.15 -27.76
C THR A 29 -28.18 -19.03 -26.23
N ALA A 30 -27.18 -18.29 -25.74
CA ALA A 30 -27.03 -17.99 -24.32
C ALA A 30 -26.32 -16.64 -24.13
N THR A 31 -26.50 -16.05 -22.95
CA THR A 31 -25.80 -14.84 -22.52
C THR A 31 -25.24 -15.01 -21.11
N ALA A 32 -24.12 -14.33 -20.84
CA ALA A 32 -23.55 -14.20 -19.51
C ALA A 32 -23.19 -12.72 -19.27
N VAL A 33 -23.43 -12.22 -18.06
CA VAL A 33 -23.07 -10.85 -17.67
C VAL A 33 -22.03 -10.91 -16.57
N LEU A 34 -20.94 -10.18 -16.75
CA LEU A 34 -19.89 -10.00 -15.75
C LEU A 34 -19.94 -8.56 -15.25
N PHE A 35 -20.16 -8.36 -13.96
CA PHE A 35 -20.05 -7.04 -13.32
C PHE A 35 -18.64 -6.86 -12.75
N LEU A 36 -18.05 -5.70 -13.01
CA LEU A 36 -16.71 -5.31 -12.60
C LEU A 36 -16.79 -3.98 -11.85
N THR A 37 -16.04 -3.88 -10.76
CA THR A 37 -15.82 -2.63 -10.06
C THR A 37 -14.34 -2.28 -10.11
N GLY A 38 -14.04 -1.10 -10.66
CA GLY A 38 -12.70 -0.54 -10.62
C GLY A 38 -12.41 0.05 -9.25
N ILE A 39 -11.28 -0.31 -8.67
CA ILE A 39 -10.73 0.30 -7.47
C ILE A 39 -9.26 0.59 -7.77
N GLU A 40 -8.81 1.81 -7.52
CA GLU A 40 -7.40 2.18 -7.56
C GLU A 40 -6.85 2.19 -6.14
N ILE A 41 -5.80 1.42 -5.92
CA ILE A 41 -5.08 1.34 -4.65
C ILE A 41 -3.62 1.65 -4.96
N SER A 42 -3.02 2.53 -4.17
CA SER A 42 -1.65 2.96 -4.38
C SER A 42 -0.92 3.16 -3.06
N LEU A 43 0.35 2.73 -3.05
CA LEU A 43 1.31 3.00 -1.99
C LEU A 43 2.34 3.98 -2.54
N GLU A 44 2.49 5.13 -1.89
CA GLU A 44 3.32 6.26 -2.30
C GLU A 44 4.45 6.49 -1.28
N ALA A 45 5.65 6.74 -1.78
CA ALA A 45 6.83 7.10 -1.01
C ALA A 45 7.66 8.08 -1.85
N ASP A 46 8.55 8.85 -1.22
CA ASP A 46 9.39 9.84 -1.90
C ASP A 46 10.52 9.13 -2.64
N ILE A 47 10.23 8.62 -3.84
CA ILE A 47 11.17 7.86 -4.65
C ILE A 47 12.13 8.75 -5.45
N TYR A 48 11.81 10.04 -5.61
CA TYR A 48 12.61 11.01 -6.36
C TYR A 48 13.51 11.86 -5.46
N ARG A 49 13.35 11.77 -4.14
CA ARG A 49 14.18 12.40 -3.11
C ARG A 49 14.10 13.91 -3.13
N ASP A 50 12.92 14.44 -3.45
CA ASP A 50 12.62 15.87 -3.51
C ASP A 50 11.63 16.31 -2.41
N GLY A 51 11.28 15.39 -1.51
CA GLY A 51 10.29 15.61 -0.45
C GLY A 51 8.85 15.51 -0.92
N GLN A 52 8.59 15.16 -2.20
CA GLN A 52 7.25 15.01 -2.75
C GLN A 52 6.86 13.53 -2.88
N LEU A 53 5.59 13.26 -2.62
CA LEU A 53 5.00 11.93 -2.70
C LEU A 53 4.28 11.79 -4.04
N ASP A 54 5.09 11.79 -5.10
CA ASP A 54 4.61 11.77 -6.47
C ASP A 54 4.22 10.36 -6.94
N MET A 55 3.22 10.32 -7.81
CA MET A 55 2.88 9.11 -8.54
C MET A 55 3.74 9.04 -9.80
N PRO A 56 4.71 8.10 -9.89
CA PRO A 56 5.56 7.98 -11.05
C PRO A 56 4.76 7.54 -12.27
N SER A 57 5.19 8.03 -13.44
CA SER A 57 4.67 7.59 -14.73
C SER A 57 4.83 6.08 -14.94
N ASP A 58 5.93 5.50 -14.43
CA ASP A 58 6.11 4.05 -14.33
C ASP A 58 5.74 3.55 -12.93
N LYS A 59 4.56 2.91 -12.82
CA LYS A 59 4.08 2.33 -11.56
C LYS A 59 5.03 1.25 -10.99
N GLN A 60 5.91 0.65 -11.81
CA GLN A 60 6.90 -0.32 -11.33
C GLN A 60 8.14 0.32 -10.71
N ALA A 61 8.41 1.61 -10.97
CA ALA A 61 9.59 2.30 -10.45
C ALA A 61 9.64 2.25 -8.91
N LYS A 62 8.49 2.37 -8.25
CA LYS A 62 8.37 2.30 -6.77
C LYS A 62 8.88 1.00 -6.15
N LYS A 63 8.97 -0.09 -6.93
CA LYS A 63 9.37 -1.43 -6.44
C LYS A 63 10.88 -1.67 -6.51
N LYS A 64 11.65 -0.71 -7.05
CA LYS A 64 13.08 -0.87 -7.30
C LYS A 64 13.85 0.27 -6.66
N TRP A 65 15.05 -0.06 -6.24
CA TRP A 65 16.02 0.88 -5.72
C TRP A 65 17.20 0.93 -6.69
N MET A 66 17.61 2.12 -7.13
CA MET A 66 18.72 2.31 -8.07
C MET A 66 19.71 3.39 -7.62
N TRP A 67 21.00 3.10 -7.80
CA TRP A 67 22.12 4.02 -7.49
C TRP A 67 22.31 5.04 -8.62
N GLY A 68 22.98 6.14 -8.28
CA GLY A 68 23.40 7.18 -9.24
C GLY A 68 22.46 8.38 -9.29
N MET A 69 22.88 9.40 -10.05
CA MET A 69 22.16 10.69 -10.18
C MET A 69 20.76 10.53 -10.80
N ASN A 70 20.57 9.52 -11.64
CA ASN A 70 19.27 9.20 -12.26
C ASN A 70 18.60 8.00 -11.58
N GLY A 71 19.13 7.56 -10.44
CA GLY A 71 18.55 6.48 -9.66
C GLY A 71 17.36 6.97 -8.84
N TRP A 72 16.45 6.06 -8.52
CA TRP A 72 15.26 6.34 -7.72
C TRP A 72 15.11 5.29 -6.62
N GLY A 73 14.17 5.55 -5.73
CA GLY A 73 13.86 4.72 -4.58
C GLY A 73 13.88 5.55 -3.31
N ALA A 74 12.88 5.31 -2.47
CA ALA A 74 12.71 6.01 -1.22
C ALA A 74 13.87 5.74 -0.26
N ILE A 75 14.19 6.73 0.55
CA ILE A 75 15.26 6.66 1.55
C ILE A 75 14.64 6.55 2.93
N LEU A 76 15.25 5.71 3.75
CA LEU A 76 14.87 5.49 5.13
C LEU A 76 16.05 5.76 6.04
N LEU A 77 15.81 6.51 7.12
CA LEU A 77 16.83 6.83 8.12
C LEU A 77 16.74 5.85 9.30
N VAL A 78 17.90 5.48 9.83
CA VAL A 78 18.00 4.70 11.07
C VAL A 78 17.79 5.65 12.25
N ASN A 79 16.75 5.42 13.04
CA ASN A 79 16.47 6.25 14.21
C ASN A 79 17.34 5.81 15.40
N CYS A 80 18.43 6.55 15.64
CA CYS A 80 19.37 6.29 16.74
C CYS A 80 19.01 7.02 18.04
N SER A 81 17.80 7.57 18.18
CA SER A 81 17.42 8.29 19.39
C SER A 81 17.43 7.35 20.60
N PRO A 82 17.86 7.80 21.79
CA PRO A 82 17.94 6.96 22.98
C PRO A 82 16.57 6.38 23.42
N ASN A 83 15.46 6.99 23.00
CA ASN A 83 14.11 6.49 23.22
C ASN A 83 13.70 5.37 22.23
N ALA A 84 14.40 5.20 21.10
CA ALA A 84 14.14 4.14 20.14
C ALA A 84 14.64 2.76 20.63
N VAL A 85 15.60 2.77 21.56
CA VAL A 85 16.16 1.60 22.29
C VAL A 85 15.21 1.18 23.43
N GLY A 86 13.91 1.16 23.15
CA GLY A 86 12.93 0.52 24.03
C GLY A 86 12.95 -0.99 23.77
N GLN A 87 13.21 -1.78 24.81
CA GLN A 87 13.03 -3.23 24.78
C GLN A 87 11.63 -3.58 24.23
N PRO A 88 11.48 -4.69 23.48
CA PRO A 88 10.17 -5.17 23.08
C PRO A 88 9.48 -5.78 24.31
N ASP A 89 8.96 -4.94 25.20
CA ASP A 89 8.02 -5.41 26.20
C ASP A 89 6.70 -5.70 25.48
N GLU A 90 6.45 -6.99 25.35
CA GLU A 90 5.19 -7.57 24.89
C GLU A 90 4.04 -6.88 25.65
N GLN A 91 3.19 -6.14 24.92
CA GLN A 91 1.92 -5.52 25.37
C GLN A 91 1.91 -4.02 25.69
N SER A 92 3.00 -3.26 25.56
CA SER A 92 2.90 -1.80 25.69
C SER A 92 2.46 -1.14 24.37
N PHE A 93 1.44 -0.28 24.41
CA PHE A 93 1.16 0.68 23.33
C PHE A 93 2.42 1.53 23.14
N GLN A 94 3.23 1.21 22.14
CA GLN A 94 4.41 2.01 21.81
C GLN A 94 3.92 3.26 21.08
N GLU A 95 3.78 4.36 21.84
CA GLU A 95 3.58 5.69 21.28
C GLU A 95 4.75 6.01 20.35
N GLY A 96 4.43 6.50 19.15
CA GLY A 96 5.43 6.89 18.16
C GLY A 96 6.41 7.93 18.70
N PRO A 97 7.60 8.04 18.09
CA PRO A 97 8.63 8.97 18.54
C PRO A 97 8.13 10.42 18.58
N ARG A 98 8.64 11.21 19.53
CA ARG A 98 8.28 12.65 19.68
C ARG A 98 8.48 13.46 18.39
N GLU A 99 9.40 13.01 17.54
CA GLU A 99 9.76 13.64 16.28
C GLU A 99 9.28 12.81 15.07
N ILE A 100 8.10 12.20 15.15
CA ILE A 100 7.55 11.33 14.09
C ILE A 100 7.48 12.02 12.72
N GLN A 101 7.34 13.34 12.68
CA GLN A 101 7.31 14.13 11.44
C GLN A 101 8.67 14.16 10.73
N ASN A 102 9.76 13.83 11.42
CA ASN A 102 11.11 13.74 10.85
C ASN A 102 11.36 12.36 10.20
N LEU A 103 10.44 11.41 10.37
CA LEU A 103 10.53 10.09 9.75
C LEU A 103 10.10 10.12 8.28
N SER A 104 10.52 9.12 7.52
CA SER A 104 10.13 8.97 6.12
C SER A 104 8.63 8.72 6.02
N GLN A 105 7.92 9.54 5.26
CA GLN A 105 6.48 9.39 5.07
C GLN A 105 6.15 8.42 3.92
N MET A 106 5.14 7.60 4.13
CA MET A 106 4.54 6.70 3.14
C MET A 106 3.02 6.91 3.14
N ASN A 107 2.38 7.07 1.98
CA ASN A 107 0.94 7.23 1.91
C ASN A 107 0.25 6.04 1.24
N VAL A 108 -0.90 5.66 1.77
CA VAL A 108 -1.83 4.74 1.12
C VAL A 108 -2.98 5.55 0.54
N THR A 109 -3.19 5.47 -0.76
CA THR A 109 -4.33 6.07 -1.46
C THR A 109 -5.28 5.00 -1.96
N VAL A 110 -6.58 5.21 -1.76
CA VAL A 110 -7.65 4.29 -2.19
C VAL A 110 -8.76 5.10 -2.84
N GLU A 111 -9.03 4.83 -4.10
CA GLU A 111 -10.09 5.45 -4.89
C GLU A 111 -11.03 4.38 -5.46
N GLY A 112 -12.32 4.54 -5.20
CA GLY A 112 -13.35 3.64 -5.70
C GLY A 112 -14.66 3.77 -4.91
N PRO A 113 -15.68 2.96 -5.25
CA PRO A 113 -16.96 3.00 -4.55
C PRO A 113 -16.86 2.53 -3.09
N THR A 114 -17.25 3.39 -2.16
CA THR A 114 -17.20 3.12 -0.70
C THR A 114 -17.95 1.85 -0.30
N SER A 115 -19.07 1.55 -0.96
CA SER A 115 -19.90 0.37 -0.68
C SER A 115 -19.16 -0.96 -0.89
N ILE A 116 -18.19 -0.99 -1.80
CA ILE A 116 -17.37 -2.18 -2.03
C ILE A 116 -16.20 -2.23 -1.06
N LEU A 117 -15.56 -1.10 -0.79
CA LEU A 117 -14.47 -1.01 0.18
C LEU A 117 -14.87 -1.44 1.60
N GLN A 118 -16.16 -1.42 1.96
CA GLN A 118 -16.65 -1.95 3.23
C GLN A 118 -16.55 -3.48 3.36
N ASN A 119 -16.51 -4.21 2.24
CA ASN A 119 -16.49 -5.67 2.22
C ASN A 119 -15.09 -6.27 2.04
N TYR A 120 -14.07 -5.42 1.84
CA TYR A 120 -12.69 -5.84 1.65
C TYR A 120 -11.78 -5.15 2.66
N GLN A 121 -10.73 -5.84 3.08
CA GLN A 121 -9.70 -5.29 3.97
C GLN A 121 -8.39 -5.16 3.21
N LEU A 122 -7.70 -4.04 3.40
CA LEU A 122 -6.35 -3.82 2.91
C LEU A 122 -5.35 -4.18 3.99
N ILE A 123 -4.22 -4.77 3.59
CA ILE A 123 -3.25 -5.35 4.51
C ILE A 123 -1.88 -4.80 4.19
N LEU A 124 -1.34 -3.93 5.05
CA LEU A 124 0.05 -3.51 4.94
C LEU A 124 0.94 -4.58 5.56
N HIS A 125 1.94 -5.08 4.82
CA HIS A 125 2.83 -6.10 5.32
C HIS A 125 4.27 -5.98 4.80
N THR A 126 5.17 -6.66 5.49
CA THR A 126 6.57 -6.90 5.12
C THR A 126 6.98 -8.31 5.55
N SER A 127 8.20 -8.75 5.22
CA SER A 127 8.68 -10.05 5.72
C SER A 127 9.01 -9.98 7.22
N GLU A 128 8.99 -11.12 7.92
CA GLU A 128 9.38 -11.16 9.34
C GLU A 128 10.80 -10.65 9.58
N GLU A 129 11.72 -10.91 8.64
CA GLU A 129 13.10 -10.47 8.73
C GLU A 129 13.26 -8.96 8.53
N GLU A 130 12.49 -8.36 7.62
CA GLU A 130 12.44 -6.91 7.42
C GLU A 130 11.72 -6.21 8.56
N ALA A 131 10.67 -6.82 9.12
CA ALA A 131 9.92 -6.30 10.26
C ALA A 131 10.79 -6.11 11.51
N LYS A 132 11.85 -6.92 11.67
CA LYS A 132 12.86 -6.72 12.75
C LYS A 132 13.70 -5.45 12.55
N LYS A 133 13.79 -4.94 11.31
CA LYS A 133 14.68 -3.86 10.86
C LYS A 133 13.96 -2.55 10.53
N THR A 134 12.63 -2.52 10.66
CA THR A 134 11.81 -1.33 10.42
C THR A 134 10.70 -1.20 11.45
N ARG A 135 10.22 0.03 11.63
CA ARG A 135 8.99 0.32 12.35
C ARG A 135 8.15 1.26 11.49
N VAL A 136 6.86 0.96 11.38
CA VAL A 136 5.86 1.78 10.71
C VAL A 136 4.86 2.22 11.75
N TYR A 137 4.63 3.52 11.80
CA TYR A 137 3.69 4.16 12.68
C TYR A 137 2.53 4.76 11.90
N TRP A 138 1.37 4.76 12.52
CA TRP A 138 0.16 5.37 11.98
C TRP A 138 -0.63 6.02 13.11
N SER A 139 -1.41 7.05 12.78
CA SER A 139 -2.31 7.67 13.75
C SER A 139 -3.72 7.71 13.18
N GLN A 140 -4.69 7.37 14.03
CA GLN A 140 -6.08 7.55 13.70
C GLN A 140 -6.42 9.05 13.64
N ARG A 141 -7.25 9.45 12.67
CA ARG A 141 -7.72 10.83 12.54
C ARG A 141 -8.31 11.34 13.86
N GLY A 142 -7.79 12.47 14.35
CA GLY A 142 -8.20 13.08 15.61
C GLY A 142 -7.43 12.57 16.83
N SER A 143 -6.57 11.57 16.67
CA SER A 143 -5.60 11.16 17.67
C SER A 143 -4.29 11.93 17.49
N SER A 144 -3.70 12.35 18.61
CA SER A 144 -2.30 12.82 18.67
C SER A 144 -1.31 11.67 18.88
N ALA A 145 -1.79 10.50 19.28
CA ALA A 145 -0.97 9.33 19.54
C ALA A 145 -0.80 8.51 18.25
N TYR A 146 0.46 8.22 17.93
CA TYR A 146 0.85 7.32 16.86
C TYR A 146 1.08 5.93 17.43
N GLU A 147 0.56 4.91 16.77
CA GLU A 147 0.73 3.51 17.14
C GLU A 147 1.68 2.79 16.19
N LEU A 148 2.45 1.85 16.73
CA LEU A 148 3.24 0.92 15.92
C LEU A 148 2.32 -0.06 15.20
N VAL A 149 2.26 0.03 13.87
CA VAL A 149 1.41 -0.82 13.03
C VAL A 149 2.17 -1.95 12.37
N VAL A 150 3.42 -1.73 11.97
CA VAL A 150 4.33 -2.79 11.47
C VAL A 150 5.67 -2.67 12.19
N GLY A 151 6.26 -3.78 12.61
CA GLY A 151 7.56 -3.80 13.29
C GLY A 151 7.90 -5.18 13.85
N PRO A 152 8.87 -5.28 14.77
CA PRO A 152 9.29 -6.56 15.34
C PRO A 152 8.09 -7.30 15.94
N ASN A 153 7.93 -8.58 15.60
CA ASN A 153 6.78 -9.43 15.99
C ASN A 153 5.40 -8.96 15.47
N LYS A 154 5.35 -7.95 14.60
CA LYS A 154 4.14 -7.43 13.96
C LYS A 154 4.41 -7.15 12.47
N PRO A 155 4.62 -8.18 11.62
CA PRO A 155 4.97 -7.99 10.20
C PRO A 155 3.78 -7.57 9.33
N VAL A 156 2.55 -7.61 9.85
CA VAL A 156 1.30 -7.43 9.13
C VAL A 156 0.38 -6.48 9.92
N TYR A 157 -0.31 -5.59 9.20
CA TYR A 157 -1.30 -4.67 9.73
C TYR A 157 -2.56 -4.64 8.85
N LEU A 158 -3.72 -4.82 9.49
CA LEU A 158 -5.02 -4.67 8.85
C LEU A 158 -5.42 -3.19 8.89
N LEU A 159 -5.56 -2.57 7.72
CA LEU A 159 -5.98 -1.17 7.66
C LEU A 159 -7.46 -1.05 8.05
N PRO A 160 -7.83 0.01 8.80
CA PRO A 160 -9.23 0.29 9.08
C PRO A 160 -9.98 0.60 7.78
N THR A 161 -11.29 0.33 7.78
CA THR A 161 -12.15 0.58 6.62
C THR A 161 -12.06 2.04 6.18
N PHE A 162 -11.82 2.26 4.89
CA PHE A 162 -11.74 3.58 4.28
C PHE A 162 -13.14 4.16 4.06
N GLU A 163 -13.94 4.33 5.12
CA GLU A 163 -15.35 4.73 4.99
C GLU A 163 -15.51 6.15 4.44
N ASN A 164 -14.50 7.01 4.58
CA ASN A 164 -14.44 8.36 4.00
C ASN A 164 -12.99 8.81 3.73
N ARG A 165 -12.04 7.87 3.77
CA ARG A 165 -10.61 8.14 3.69
C ARG A 165 -10.18 7.81 2.27
N ARG A 166 -9.61 8.78 1.55
CA ARG A 166 -8.97 8.53 0.25
C ARG A 166 -7.46 8.38 0.38
N LYS A 167 -6.89 8.85 1.50
CA LYS A 167 -5.46 8.94 1.74
C LYS A 167 -5.16 8.79 3.23
N GLU A 168 -4.22 7.91 3.56
CA GLU A 168 -3.69 7.68 4.91
C GLU A 168 -2.19 7.84 4.90
N ALA A 169 -1.63 8.50 5.92
CA ALA A 169 -0.20 8.73 6.07
C ALA A 169 0.38 7.82 7.14
N PHE A 170 1.48 7.17 6.79
CA PHE A 170 2.29 6.31 7.62
C PHE A 170 3.69 6.90 7.73
N TYR A 171 4.33 6.67 8.87
CA TYR A 171 5.68 7.17 9.15
C TYR A 171 6.59 5.98 9.42
N VAL A 172 7.71 5.93 8.71
CA VAL A 172 8.57 4.75 8.64
C VAL A 172 9.96 5.12 9.13
N GLU A 173 10.56 4.25 9.94
CA GLU A 173 11.97 4.31 10.33
C GLU A 173 12.66 2.96 10.13
N ALA A 174 13.98 3.00 9.94
CA ALA A 174 14.82 1.83 10.07
C ALA A 174 15.33 1.70 11.51
N THR A 175 15.55 0.47 11.97
CA THR A 175 16.10 0.18 13.30
C THR A 175 17.51 -0.43 13.22
N GLU A 176 17.95 -0.82 12.03
CA GLU A 176 19.26 -1.45 11.80
C GLU A 176 19.96 -0.80 10.61
N PHE A 177 21.27 -0.56 10.74
CA PHE A 177 22.12 -0.14 9.62
C PHE A 177 22.40 -1.33 8.69
N PRO A 178 22.68 -1.08 7.39
CA PRO A 178 23.16 -2.13 6.49
C PRO A 178 24.38 -2.85 7.06
N SER A 179 24.43 -4.16 6.87
CA SER A 179 25.45 -5.06 7.42
C SER A 179 25.75 -6.19 6.41
N PRO A 180 26.75 -7.06 6.64
CA PRO A 180 27.00 -8.18 5.74
C PRO A 180 25.80 -9.13 5.55
N SER A 181 24.88 -9.16 6.51
CA SER A 181 23.63 -9.94 6.47
C SER A 181 22.40 -9.12 6.09
N PHE A 182 22.55 -7.81 5.88
CA PHE A 182 21.43 -6.91 5.56
C PHE A 182 21.84 -5.88 4.49
N SER A 183 21.23 -5.98 3.32
CA SER A 183 21.52 -5.10 2.18
C SER A 183 21.13 -3.63 2.40
N GLY A 184 20.35 -3.32 3.44
CA GLY A 184 19.76 -2.00 3.64
C GLY A 184 18.43 -1.78 2.92
N LEU A 185 17.91 -2.78 2.20
CA LEU A 185 16.64 -2.68 1.47
C LEU A 185 15.51 -3.30 2.28
N ILE A 186 14.39 -2.57 2.35
CA ILE A 186 13.16 -2.99 3.04
C ILE A 186 11.99 -2.79 2.10
N SER A 187 11.15 -3.81 1.98
CA SER A 187 9.98 -3.83 1.11
C SER A 187 8.69 -3.80 1.93
N LEU A 188 7.85 -2.79 1.69
CA LEU A 188 6.50 -2.68 2.24
C LEU A 188 5.48 -2.92 1.11
N SER A 189 4.48 -3.74 1.38
CA SER A 189 3.46 -4.16 0.40
C SER A 189 2.06 -3.98 0.99
N LEU A 190 1.09 -3.72 0.11
CA LEU A 190 -0.33 -3.51 0.44
C LEU A 190 -1.20 -4.53 -0.29
#